data_AF-A0A377DFS6-F1
#
_entry.id   AF-A0A377DFS6-F1
#
_cell.length_a   1.000
_cell.length_b   1.000
_cell.length_c   1.000
_cell.angle_alpha   90.00
_cell.angle_beta   90.00
_cell.angle_gamma   90.00
#
_symmetry.space_group_name_H-M   'P 1'
#
loop_
_entity.id
_entity.type
_entity.pdbx_description
1 polymer ?
#
loop_
_entity_poly.entity_id
_entity_poly.type
_entity_poly.pdbx_seq_one_letter_code
_entity_poly.pdbx_strand_id
1 'polypeptide(L)'
;MISTAHSAAPADADILHRRLWEHALGWLKEKRARQPLNGIILTLDLPDLLTADKRRREHLLQTLRSRLQDIRQHLHCQLPVYVVLTRLDLLQGFAALFQSLNRQDRDAILGVTFTRRAHENDDWRTELNAFWQTWVDRMNLALPDLMVAQTHTRASLFSFSRQMQGSREPLVSLLEGLLDGENMNVMLRGVYLTSSLQRGQMDDIFTQSAARQYRLGNNPLASWPLVDTAPYFTRSLFPQALLAEPNLATESRAWLMRSRRRLTVFSATGGVAALAAHHRLASLLQW
;
A
#
# COMPACT_ATOMS: atom_id res chain seq x y z
N MET A 1 -8.20 -1.34 -0.66
CA MET A 1 -7.99 -1.82 -2.04
C MET A 1 -8.88 -0.96 -2.93
N ILE A 2 -8.30 -0.22 -3.88
CA ILE A 2 -9.06 0.57 -4.87
C ILE A 2 -8.68 0.00 -6.24
N SER A 3 -9.67 -0.53 -6.94
CA SER A 3 -9.57 -1.11 -8.28
C SER A 3 -9.62 0.01 -9.32
N THR A 4 -8.61 0.12 -10.17
CA THR A 4 -8.59 1.01 -11.33
C THR A 4 -9.36 0.38 -12.50
N ALA A 5 -10.66 0.67 -12.60
CA ALA A 5 -11.44 0.40 -13.81
C ALA A 5 -11.70 1.73 -14.52
N HIS A 6 -11.09 1.89 -15.70
CA HIS A 6 -11.25 3.04 -16.57
C HIS A 6 -12.57 2.91 -17.33
N SER A 7 -13.62 3.55 -16.82
CA SER A 7 -14.79 3.95 -17.60
C SER A 7 -14.98 5.43 -17.31
N ALA A 8 -15.05 6.26 -18.36
CA ALA A 8 -15.27 7.69 -18.23
C ALA A 8 -16.56 7.94 -17.47
N ALA A 9 -16.44 8.15 -16.16
CA ALA A 9 -17.57 8.42 -15.31
C ALA A 9 -18.07 9.84 -15.63
N PRO A 10 -19.40 10.07 -15.69
CA PRO A 10 -19.93 11.42 -15.91
C PRO A 10 -19.40 12.37 -14.83
N ALA A 11 -19.21 13.66 -15.13
CA ALA A 11 -18.62 14.64 -14.20
C ALA A 11 -19.27 14.62 -12.79
N ASP A 12 -20.55 14.24 -12.70
CA ASP A 12 -21.27 14.03 -11.44
C ASP A 12 -20.72 12.90 -10.57
N ALA A 13 -20.26 11.81 -11.20
CA ALA A 13 -19.60 10.72 -10.51
C ALA A 13 -18.28 11.18 -9.89
N ASP A 14 -17.46 11.96 -10.60
CA ASP A 14 -16.20 12.49 -10.06
C ASP A 14 -16.43 13.43 -8.88
N ILE A 15 -17.47 14.27 -8.94
CA ILE A 15 -17.87 15.13 -7.83
C ILE A 15 -18.33 14.30 -6.62
N LEU A 16 -19.14 13.26 -6.85
CA LEU A 16 -19.59 12.36 -5.79
C LEU A 16 -18.42 11.62 -5.14
N HIS A 17 -17.49 11.07 -5.93
CA HIS A 17 -16.30 10.40 -5.42
C HIS A 17 -15.45 11.32 -4.57
N ARG A 18 -15.25 12.58 -4.99
CA ARG A 18 -14.50 13.57 -4.21
C ARG A 18 -15.18 13.88 -2.87
N ARG A 19 -16.50 14.09 -2.86
CA ARG A 19 -17.26 14.34 -1.62
C ARG A 19 -17.21 13.16 -0.66
N LEU A 20 -17.37 11.94 -1.18
CA LEU A 20 -17.27 10.72 -0.37
C LEU A 20 -15.86 10.57 0.23
N TRP A 21 -14.83 10.89 -0.56
CA TRP A 21 -13.44 10.88 -0.11
C TRP A 21 -13.18 11.88 1.01
N GLU A 22 -13.59 13.14 0.83
CA GLU A 22 -13.47 14.19 1.85
C GLU A 22 -14.23 13.82 3.13
N HIS A 23 -15.46 13.29 2.99
CA HIS A 23 -16.27 12.85 4.12
C HIS A 23 -15.61 11.70 4.89
N ALA A 24 -15.04 10.72 4.18
CA ALA A 24 -14.32 9.61 4.81
C ALA A 24 -13.08 10.10 5.59
N LEU A 25 -12.31 11.04 5.02
CA LEU A 25 -11.16 11.64 5.70
C LEU A 25 -11.59 12.46 6.92
N GLY A 26 -12.70 13.21 6.82
CA GLY A 26 -13.30 13.94 7.94
C GLY A 26 -13.72 13.01 9.08
N TRP A 27 -14.42 11.92 8.75
CA TRP A 27 -14.86 10.92 9.70
C TRP A 27 -13.68 10.24 10.44
N LEU A 28 -12.60 9.90 9.72
CA LEU A 28 -11.39 9.35 10.32
C LEU A 28 -10.75 10.30 11.33
N LYS A 29 -10.68 11.59 10.99
CA LYS A 29 -10.13 12.64 11.87
C LYS A 29 -10.96 12.83 13.14
N GLU A 30 -12.28 12.67 13.05
CA GLU A 30 -13.19 12.78 14.21
C GLU A 30 -13.06 11.56 15.14
N LYS A 31 -13.09 10.34 14.59
CA LYS A 31 -13.07 9.11 15.38
C LYS A 31 -11.70 8.74 15.93
N ARG A 32 -10.61 9.12 15.26
CA ARG A 32 -9.23 8.81 15.64
C ARG A 32 -8.35 10.07 15.65
N ALA A 33 -8.71 11.03 16.51
CA ALA A 33 -8.08 12.34 16.55
C ALA A 33 -6.55 12.34 16.82
N ARG A 34 -6.02 11.34 17.54
CA ARG A 34 -4.58 11.22 17.83
C ARG A 34 -3.77 10.64 16.66
N GLN A 35 -4.22 9.52 16.09
CA GLN A 35 -3.61 8.82 14.96
C GLN A 35 -4.72 8.35 14.01
N PRO A 36 -5.13 9.18 13.03
CA PRO A 36 -6.25 8.84 12.16
C PRO A 36 -5.97 7.63 11.29
N LEU A 37 -4.70 7.44 10.89
CA LEU A 37 -4.21 6.30 10.13
C LEU A 37 -2.85 5.84 10.68
N ASN A 38 -2.57 4.54 10.58
CA ASN A 38 -1.29 3.95 10.97
C ASN A 38 -0.28 3.88 9.82
N GLY A 39 -0.77 3.94 8.58
CA GLY A 39 0.01 3.84 7.36
C GLY A 39 -0.88 3.80 6.12
N ILE A 40 -0.26 3.88 4.95
CA ILE A 40 -0.89 3.82 3.64
C ILE A 40 -0.30 2.64 2.88
N ILE A 41 -1.16 1.83 2.27
CA ILE A 41 -0.74 0.74 1.39
C ILE A 41 -1.06 1.16 -0.05
N LEU A 42 -0.03 1.33 -0.87
CA LEU A 42 -0.16 1.58 -2.29
C LEU A 42 -0.07 0.24 -3.03
N THR A 43 -1.21 -0.23 -3.54
CA THR A 43 -1.26 -1.43 -4.36
C THR A 43 -1.05 -1.06 -5.81
N LEU A 44 0.00 -1.59 -6.43
CA LEU A 44 0.31 -1.40 -7.84
C LEU A 44 0.22 -2.75 -8.53
N ASP A 45 -0.29 -2.75 -9.75
CA ASP A 45 -0.21 -3.95 -10.57
C ASP A 45 1.16 -4.07 -11.22
N LEU A 46 1.78 -5.24 -11.07
CA LEU A 46 3.10 -5.48 -11.62
C LEU A 46 3.06 -5.54 -13.16
N PRO A 47 2.23 -6.38 -13.82
CA PRO A 47 2.04 -6.35 -15.27
C PRO A 47 1.79 -4.95 -15.86
N ASP A 48 0.84 -4.18 -15.30
CA ASP A 48 0.58 -2.82 -15.76
C ASP A 48 1.81 -1.93 -15.59
N LEU A 49 2.57 -2.04 -14.49
CA LEU A 49 3.80 -1.26 -14.28
C LEU A 49 4.89 -1.59 -15.32
N LEU A 50 5.02 -2.86 -15.71
CA LEU A 50 6.02 -3.31 -16.68
C LEU A 50 5.68 -2.97 -18.12
N THR A 51 4.38 -2.92 -18.44
CA THR A 51 3.89 -2.69 -19.80
C THR A 51 3.44 -1.25 -20.05
N ALA A 52 3.35 -0.42 -19.00
CA ALA A 52 2.94 0.97 -19.11
C ALA A 52 3.93 1.79 -19.96
N ASP A 53 3.38 2.50 -20.94
CA ASP A 53 4.12 3.50 -21.69
C ASP A 53 4.48 4.71 -20.81
N LYS A 54 5.27 5.65 -21.37
CA LYS A 54 5.71 6.83 -20.62
C LYS A 54 4.52 7.66 -20.08
N ARG A 55 3.50 7.88 -20.90
CA ARG A 55 2.32 8.67 -20.53
C ARG A 55 1.54 8.03 -19.38
N ARG A 56 1.31 6.72 -19.44
CA ARG A 56 0.57 5.99 -18.40
C ARG A 56 1.36 5.93 -17.09
N ARG A 57 2.69 5.83 -17.15
CA ARG A 57 3.55 5.92 -15.95
C ARG A 57 3.50 7.31 -15.31
N GLU A 58 3.59 8.37 -16.10
CA GLU A 58 3.47 9.75 -15.61
C GLU A 58 2.09 10.00 -15.00
N HIS A 59 1.02 9.53 -15.65
CA HIS A 59 -0.34 9.66 -15.14
C HIS A 59 -0.55 8.90 -13.82
N LEU A 60 -0.06 7.66 -13.73
CA LEU A 60 -0.07 6.86 -12.50
C LEU A 60 0.65 7.61 -11.38
N LEU A 61 1.86 8.11 -11.65
CA LEU A 61 2.66 8.84 -10.69
C LEU A 61 1.92 10.09 -10.18
N GLN A 62 1.39 10.91 -11.08
CA GLN A 62 0.65 12.12 -10.70
C GLN A 62 -0.59 11.80 -9.86
N THR A 63 -1.31 10.74 -10.23
CA THR A 63 -2.47 10.28 -9.47
C THR A 63 -2.08 9.87 -8.05
N LEU A 64 -1.01 9.07 -7.89
CA LEU A 64 -0.53 8.64 -6.57
C LEU A 64 -0.09 9.83 -5.73
N ARG A 65 0.68 10.76 -6.30
CA ARG A 65 1.15 11.97 -5.63
C ARG A 65 0.00 12.84 -5.15
N SER A 66 -0.99 13.11 -6.03
CA SER A 66 -2.18 13.88 -5.67
C SER A 66 -2.93 13.24 -4.51
N ARG A 67 -3.14 11.92 -4.52
CA ARG A 67 -3.81 11.22 -3.42
C ARG A 67 -3.03 11.27 -2.11
N LEU A 68 -1.72 11.09 -2.15
CA LEU A 68 -0.88 11.20 -0.94
C LEU A 68 -0.89 12.63 -0.38
N GLN A 69 -0.87 13.64 -1.25
CA GLN A 69 -0.99 15.04 -0.84
C GLN A 69 -2.34 15.33 -0.21
N ASP A 70 -3.45 14.88 -0.81
CA ASP A 70 -4.80 15.04 -0.28
C ASP A 70 -4.90 14.48 1.15
N ILE A 71 -4.43 13.24 1.35
CA ILE A 71 -4.43 12.57 2.66
C ILE A 71 -3.64 13.39 3.67
N ARG A 72 -2.43 13.82 3.30
CA ARG A 72 -1.55 14.57 4.19
C ARG A 72 -2.14 15.94 4.54
N GLN A 73 -2.72 16.65 3.58
CA GLN A 73 -3.35 17.96 3.79
C GLN A 73 -4.56 17.87 4.73
N HIS A 74 -5.36 16.81 4.64
CA HIS A 74 -6.55 16.64 5.49
C HIS A 74 -6.22 16.14 6.91
N LEU A 75 -5.28 15.19 7.03
CA LEU A 75 -4.98 14.52 8.29
C LEU A 75 -3.84 15.19 9.09
N HIS A 76 -2.99 16.00 8.43
CA HIS A 76 -1.83 16.68 9.02
C HIS A 76 -0.88 15.76 9.80
N CYS A 77 -0.68 14.54 9.31
CA CYS A 77 0.25 13.55 9.85
C CYS A 77 1.16 12.99 8.76
N GLN A 78 2.39 12.66 9.13
CA GLN A 78 3.31 11.89 8.28
C GLN A 78 3.00 10.41 8.48
N LEU A 79 2.71 9.71 7.38
CA LEU A 79 2.26 8.32 7.38
C LEU A 79 3.28 7.44 6.67
N PRO A 80 3.60 6.25 7.22
CA PRO A 80 4.40 5.27 6.49
C PRO A 80 3.64 4.81 5.25
N VAL A 81 4.34 4.77 4.12
CA VAL A 81 3.81 4.28 2.84
C VAL A 81 4.46 2.95 2.51
N TYR A 82 3.64 1.92 2.35
CA TYR A 82 4.05 0.59 1.95
C TYR A 82 3.59 0.35 0.51
N VAL A 83 4.53 0.02 -0.37
CA VAL A 83 4.22 -0.28 -1.77
C VAL A 83 4.09 -1.79 -1.91
N VAL A 84 2.96 -2.23 -2.46
CA VAL A 84 2.67 -3.65 -2.69
C VAL A 84 2.43 -3.86 -4.18
N LEU A 85 3.37 -4.52 -4.82
CA LEU A 85 3.25 -5.04 -6.18
C LEU A 85 2.35 -6.28 -6.12
N THR A 86 1.24 -6.21 -6.83
CA THR A 86 0.20 -7.25 -6.87
C THR A 86 0.23 -7.98 -8.22
N ARG A 87 -0.50 -9.08 -8.30
CA ARG A 87 -0.66 -9.90 -9.50
C ARG A 87 0.67 -10.44 -10.06
N LEU A 88 1.60 -10.78 -9.16
CA LEU A 88 2.86 -11.45 -9.52
C LEU A 88 2.61 -12.76 -10.31
N ASP A 89 1.47 -13.41 -10.08
CA ASP A 89 1.01 -14.61 -10.78
C ASP A 89 0.74 -14.43 -12.27
N LEU A 90 0.49 -13.21 -12.74
CA LEU A 90 0.25 -12.94 -14.15
C LEU A 90 1.54 -12.91 -14.98
N LEU A 91 2.72 -12.92 -14.34
CA LEU A 91 3.98 -13.00 -15.07
C LEU A 91 4.20 -14.40 -15.64
N GLN A 92 4.62 -14.44 -16.90
CA GLN A 92 4.89 -15.71 -17.57
C GLN A 92 5.99 -16.48 -16.83
N GLY A 93 5.70 -17.73 -16.44
CA GLY A 93 6.63 -18.59 -15.71
C GLY A 93 6.49 -18.58 -14.19
N PHE A 94 5.59 -17.76 -13.62
CA PHE A 94 5.30 -17.75 -12.18
C PHE A 94 4.92 -19.14 -11.66
N ALA A 95 3.95 -19.80 -12.30
CA ALA A 95 3.47 -21.12 -11.87
C ALA A 95 4.60 -22.16 -11.87
N ALA A 96 5.42 -22.20 -12.93
CA ALA A 96 6.54 -23.13 -13.03
C ALA A 96 7.59 -22.95 -11.93
N LEU A 97 7.80 -21.70 -11.49
CA LEU A 97 8.75 -21.37 -10.44
C LEU A 97 8.21 -21.66 -9.03
N PHE A 98 6.95 -21.30 -8.76
CA PHE A 98 6.40 -21.31 -7.41
C PHE A 98 5.53 -22.52 -7.08
N GLN A 99 5.22 -23.38 -8.04
CA GLN A 99 4.42 -24.60 -7.81
C GLN A 99 5.01 -25.53 -6.75
N SER A 100 6.35 -25.61 -6.66
CA SER A 100 7.05 -26.49 -5.71
C SER A 100 7.20 -25.90 -4.31
N LEU A 101 6.78 -24.64 -4.09
CA LEU A 101 6.84 -24.04 -2.76
C LEU A 101 5.92 -24.78 -1.80
N ASN A 102 6.44 -25.10 -0.62
CA ASN A 102 5.65 -25.60 0.50
C ASN A 102 4.80 -24.46 1.09
N ARG A 103 3.85 -24.79 1.96
CA ARG A 103 2.94 -23.81 2.56
C ARG A 103 3.66 -22.68 3.31
N GLN A 104 4.74 -22.99 4.03
CA GLN A 104 5.50 -22.00 4.79
C GLN A 104 6.15 -20.98 3.86
N ASP A 105 6.74 -21.43 2.75
CA ASP A 105 7.39 -20.57 1.77
C ASP A 105 6.37 -19.73 0.99
N ARG A 106 5.17 -20.28 0.72
CA ARG A 106 4.05 -19.52 0.13
C ARG A 106 3.55 -18.40 1.06
N ASP A 107 3.60 -18.64 2.36
CA ASP A 107 3.17 -17.66 3.37
C ASP A 107 4.29 -16.65 3.72
N ALA A 108 5.53 -16.86 3.28
CA ALA A 108 6.67 -15.98 3.56
C ALA A 108 6.50 -14.58 2.97
N ILE A 109 7.28 -13.61 3.45
CA ILE A 109 7.25 -12.24 2.90
C ILE A 109 8.25 -12.14 1.76
N LEU A 110 7.79 -11.76 0.58
CA LEU A 110 8.64 -11.41 -0.55
C LEU A 110 8.71 -9.88 -0.67
N GLY A 111 9.81 -9.28 -0.22
CA GLY A 111 9.98 -7.84 -0.28
C GLY A 111 11.09 -7.32 0.64
N VAL A 112 11.20 -6.00 0.69
CA VAL A 112 12.15 -5.27 1.53
C VAL A 112 11.41 -4.27 2.42
N THR A 113 11.82 -4.25 3.68
CA THR A 113 11.33 -3.36 4.72
C THR A 113 12.46 -2.38 5.04
N PHE A 114 12.31 -1.12 4.67
CA PHE A 114 13.43 -0.16 4.70
C PHE A 114 13.86 0.25 6.12
N THR A 115 15.05 0.81 6.31
CA THR A 115 15.36 1.47 7.58
C THR A 115 14.50 2.73 7.79
N ARG A 116 14.21 3.13 9.05
CA ARG A 116 13.20 4.18 9.34
C ARG A 116 13.45 5.52 8.65
N ARG A 117 14.72 5.87 8.44
CA ARG A 117 15.14 7.14 7.81
C ARG A 117 15.66 6.94 6.38
N ALA A 118 15.44 5.76 5.80
CA ALA A 118 15.94 5.45 4.46
C ALA A 118 15.43 6.39 3.37
N HIS A 119 14.23 6.95 3.58
CA HIS A 119 13.60 7.93 2.69
C HIS A 119 14.23 9.34 2.77
N GLU A 120 15.06 9.62 3.77
CA GLU A 120 15.67 10.96 3.98
C GLU A 120 17.02 11.11 3.26
N ASN A 121 17.78 10.01 3.12
CA ASN A 121 19.17 10.02 2.65
C ASN A 121 19.39 9.11 1.42
N ASP A 122 18.34 8.80 0.66
CA ASP A 122 18.40 7.88 -0.50
C ASP A 122 18.84 6.43 -0.19
N ASP A 123 19.04 6.06 1.08
CA ASP A 123 19.39 4.69 1.49
C ASP A 123 18.34 3.66 1.03
N TRP A 124 17.07 4.08 0.87
CA TRP A 124 16.00 3.22 0.34
C TRP A 124 16.38 2.63 -1.02
N ARG A 125 17.11 3.38 -1.86
CA ARG A 125 17.56 2.93 -3.19
C ARG A 125 18.61 1.83 -3.05
N THR A 126 19.55 2.01 -2.12
CA THR A 126 20.59 1.02 -1.81
C THR A 126 19.99 -0.26 -1.26
N GLU A 127 19.09 -0.15 -0.27
CA GLU A 127 18.40 -1.29 0.33
C GLU A 127 17.52 -2.04 -0.70
N LEU A 128 16.81 -1.32 -1.56
CA LEU A 128 16.00 -1.92 -2.63
C LEU A 128 16.87 -2.64 -3.67
N ASN A 129 17.97 -2.03 -4.09
CA ASN A 129 18.90 -2.64 -5.04
C ASN A 129 19.55 -3.91 -4.45
N ALA A 130 19.97 -3.88 -3.18
CA ALA A 130 20.54 -5.02 -2.50
C ALA A 130 19.55 -6.19 -2.39
N PHE A 131 18.28 -5.90 -2.08
CA PHE A 131 17.20 -6.90 -2.12
C PHE A 131 17.06 -7.50 -3.52
N TRP A 132 16.99 -6.65 -4.56
CA TRP A 132 16.81 -7.12 -5.93
C TRP A 132 17.97 -7.97 -6.42
N GLN A 133 19.21 -7.57 -6.14
CA GLN A 133 20.42 -8.30 -6.49
C GLN A 133 20.46 -9.67 -5.80
N THR A 134 20.25 -9.69 -4.48
CA THR A 134 20.18 -10.94 -3.71
C THR A 134 19.15 -11.90 -4.29
N TRP A 135 17.98 -11.38 -4.65
CA TRP A 135 16.92 -12.18 -5.20
C TRP A 135 17.24 -12.72 -6.61
N VAL A 136 17.81 -11.88 -7.48
CA VAL A 136 18.30 -12.29 -8.81
C VAL A 136 19.40 -13.34 -8.70
N ASP A 137 20.34 -13.20 -7.78
CA ASP A 137 21.42 -14.16 -7.58
C ASP A 137 20.89 -15.51 -7.10
N ARG A 138 19.95 -15.51 -6.14
CA ARG A 138 19.26 -16.74 -5.69
C ARG A 138 18.53 -17.41 -6.84
N MET A 139 17.86 -16.62 -7.69
CA MET A 139 17.18 -17.13 -8.88
C MET A 139 18.18 -17.73 -9.88
N ASN A 140 19.28 -17.04 -10.18
CA ASN A 140 20.31 -17.54 -11.09
C ASN A 140 20.98 -18.83 -10.60
N LEU A 141 21.13 -18.99 -9.28
CA LEU A 141 21.62 -20.21 -8.66
C LEU A 141 20.62 -21.37 -8.74
N ALA A 142 19.32 -21.10 -8.58
CA ALA A 142 18.27 -22.14 -8.61
C ALA A 142 17.84 -22.53 -10.03
N LEU A 143 18.03 -21.65 -11.02
CA LEU A 143 17.57 -21.84 -12.39
C LEU A 143 18.13 -23.10 -13.06
N PRO A 144 19.44 -23.43 -13.00
CA PRO A 144 19.98 -24.63 -13.63
C PRO A 144 19.30 -25.91 -13.16
N ASP A 145 19.14 -26.07 -11.84
CA ASP A 145 18.51 -27.25 -11.24
C ASP A 145 17.04 -27.37 -11.67
N LEU A 146 16.31 -26.25 -11.67
CA LEU A 146 14.92 -26.20 -12.13
C LEU A 146 14.80 -26.50 -13.64
N MET A 147 15.76 -26.06 -14.45
CA MET A 147 15.79 -26.33 -15.89
C MET A 147 16.06 -27.81 -16.19
N VAL A 148 16.90 -28.47 -15.40
CA VAL A 148 17.14 -29.91 -15.51
C VAL A 148 15.90 -30.69 -15.09
N ALA A 149 15.27 -30.31 -13.97
CA ALA A 149 14.10 -31.00 -13.44
C ALA A 149 12.82 -30.79 -14.29
N GLN A 150 12.67 -29.63 -14.95
CA GLN A 150 11.44 -29.26 -15.66
C GLN A 150 11.71 -28.90 -17.14
N THR A 151 12.01 -29.92 -17.95
CA THR A 151 12.39 -29.75 -19.37
C THR A 151 11.35 -28.98 -20.21
N HIS A 152 10.06 -29.12 -19.91
CA HIS A 152 8.97 -28.47 -20.65
C HIS A 152 8.74 -26.99 -20.29
N THR A 153 9.23 -26.51 -19.16
CA THR A 153 8.97 -25.15 -18.65
C THR A 153 10.21 -24.24 -18.67
N ARG A 154 11.35 -24.71 -19.20
CA ARG A 154 12.63 -23.97 -19.27
C ARG A 154 12.49 -22.53 -19.80
N ALA A 155 11.80 -22.38 -20.94
CA ALA A 155 11.59 -21.06 -21.55
C ALA A 155 10.76 -20.13 -20.65
N SER A 156 9.78 -20.67 -19.93
CA SER A 156 8.94 -19.90 -19.01
C SER A 156 9.71 -19.47 -17.76
N LEU A 157 10.56 -20.33 -17.20
CA LEU A 157 11.43 -20.01 -16.05
C LEU A 157 12.42 -18.90 -16.39
N PHE A 158 13.03 -18.98 -17.58
CA PHE A 158 13.92 -17.93 -18.08
C PHE A 158 13.16 -16.61 -18.31
N SER A 159 11.98 -16.67 -18.95
CA SER A 159 11.13 -15.49 -19.16
C SER A 159 10.77 -14.81 -17.85
N PHE A 160 10.40 -15.57 -16.81
CA PHE A 160 10.09 -15.03 -15.49
C PHE A 160 11.28 -14.28 -14.88
N SER A 161 12.47 -14.89 -14.87
CA SER A 161 13.69 -14.27 -14.35
C SER A 161 14.00 -12.94 -15.06
N ARG A 162 13.86 -12.90 -16.40
CA ARG A 162 14.10 -11.68 -17.18
C ARG A 162 13.07 -10.59 -16.93
N GLN A 163 11.78 -10.92 -16.86
CA GLN A 163 10.71 -9.96 -16.54
C GLN A 163 10.97 -9.31 -15.17
N MET A 164 11.38 -10.13 -14.21
CA MET A 164 11.63 -9.71 -12.84
C MET A 164 12.94 -8.92 -12.65
N GLN A 165 13.98 -9.20 -13.44
CA GLN A 165 15.14 -8.31 -13.54
C GLN A 165 14.72 -6.96 -14.14
N GLY A 166 13.88 -6.99 -15.18
CA GLY A 166 13.37 -5.79 -15.86
C GLY A 166 12.44 -4.93 -15.01
N SER A 167 11.80 -5.49 -13.98
CA SER A 167 10.85 -4.76 -13.13
C SER A 167 11.48 -3.77 -12.15
N ARG A 168 12.80 -3.89 -11.90
CA ARG A 168 13.50 -3.02 -10.97
C ARG A 168 13.47 -1.56 -11.43
N GLU A 169 13.76 -1.31 -12.70
CA GLU A 169 13.93 0.04 -13.22
C GLU A 169 12.63 0.86 -13.23
N PRO A 170 11.49 0.34 -13.75
CA PRO A 170 10.22 1.05 -13.66
C PRO A 170 9.78 1.32 -12.21
N LEU A 171 10.09 0.41 -11.29
CA LEU A 171 9.78 0.56 -9.88
C LEU A 171 10.62 1.65 -9.22
N VAL A 172 11.93 1.64 -9.41
CA VAL A 172 12.84 2.68 -8.89
C VAL A 172 12.41 4.06 -9.41
N SER A 173 12.18 4.18 -10.73
CA SER A 173 11.73 5.44 -11.32
C SER A 173 10.40 5.93 -10.75
N LEU A 174 9.44 5.03 -10.51
CA LEU A 174 8.17 5.39 -9.87
C LEU A 174 8.37 5.86 -8.42
N LEU A 175 9.21 5.17 -7.64
CA LEU A 175 9.49 5.52 -6.25
C LEU A 175 10.24 6.84 -6.12
N GLU A 176 11.23 7.09 -6.99
CA GLU A 176 11.92 8.38 -7.09
C GLU A 176 10.92 9.49 -7.36
N GLY A 177 10.09 9.30 -8.40
CA GLY A 177 9.03 10.25 -8.72
C GLY A 177 8.03 10.43 -7.58
N LEU A 178 7.78 9.42 -6.74
CA LEU A 178 6.86 9.51 -5.61
C LEU A 178 7.43 10.31 -4.44
N LEU A 179 8.74 10.17 -4.19
CA LEU A 179 9.47 10.83 -3.10
C LEU A 179 9.93 12.24 -3.47
N ASP A 180 10.05 12.55 -4.76
CA ASP A 180 10.59 13.83 -5.24
C ASP A 180 9.71 15.05 -4.88
N GLY A 181 10.36 16.16 -4.56
CA GLY A 181 9.75 17.47 -4.31
C GLY A 181 9.67 17.88 -2.83
N GLU A 182 9.94 19.16 -2.56
CA GLU A 182 10.04 19.75 -1.21
C GLU A 182 8.77 19.57 -0.36
N ASN A 183 7.61 19.65 -1.03
CA ASN A 183 6.31 19.44 -0.41
C ASN A 183 5.89 17.96 -0.46
N MET A 184 6.81 16.99 -0.54
CA MET A 184 6.49 15.57 -0.59
C MET A 184 7.24 14.77 0.48
N ASN A 185 6.93 15.06 1.76
CA ASN A 185 7.45 14.25 2.87
C ASN A 185 6.66 12.93 3.02
N VAL A 186 6.98 11.96 2.17
CA VAL A 186 6.44 10.59 2.20
C VAL A 186 7.41 9.66 2.90
N MET A 187 6.96 8.99 3.95
CA MET A 187 7.78 8.02 4.68
C MET A 187 7.70 6.65 4.01
N LEU A 188 8.48 6.44 2.95
CA LEU A 188 8.54 5.14 2.27
C LEU A 188 9.08 4.07 3.24
N ARG A 189 8.29 3.03 3.51
CA ARG A 189 8.58 2.04 4.56
C ARG A 189 8.92 0.66 4.02
N GLY A 190 8.44 0.30 2.84
CA GLY A 190 8.81 -0.98 2.24
C GLY A 190 8.15 -1.21 0.89
N VAL A 191 8.70 -2.18 0.18
CA VAL A 191 8.25 -2.65 -1.12
C VAL A 191 8.06 -4.15 -1.02
N TYR A 192 6.88 -4.65 -1.35
CA TYR A 192 6.54 -6.06 -1.26
C TYR A 192 5.90 -6.54 -2.55
N LEU A 193 6.05 -7.83 -2.83
CA LEU A 193 5.44 -8.52 -3.95
C LEU A 193 4.44 -9.54 -3.43
N THR A 194 3.27 -9.58 -4.05
CA THR A 194 2.18 -10.45 -3.67
C THR A 194 1.52 -11.02 -4.92
N SER A 195 0.98 -12.22 -4.77
CA SER A 195 0.04 -12.79 -5.73
C SER A 195 -1.27 -13.06 -5.00
N SER A 196 -2.34 -12.50 -5.55
CA SER A 196 -3.69 -12.65 -5.04
C SER A 196 -4.52 -13.45 -6.04
N LEU A 197 -5.17 -14.50 -5.53
CA LEU A 197 -6.26 -15.24 -6.17
C LEU A 197 -7.14 -14.38 -7.10
N GLN A 198 -7.16 -14.69 -8.40
CA GLN A 198 -8.38 -14.49 -9.18
C GLN A 198 -9.30 -15.65 -8.85
N ARG A 199 -10.33 -15.41 -8.02
CA ARG A 199 -11.45 -16.35 -7.93
C ARG A 199 -12.04 -16.47 -9.34
N GLY A 200 -12.02 -17.69 -9.88
CA GLY A 200 -12.61 -18.05 -11.17
C GLY A 200 -14.15 -17.99 -11.20
N GLN A 201 -14.74 -17.00 -10.54
CA GLN A 201 -16.10 -16.55 -10.81
C GLN A 201 -16.00 -15.13 -11.39
N MET A 202 -15.62 -15.08 -12.67
CA MET A 202 -16.16 -14.03 -13.51
C MET A 202 -17.63 -14.41 -13.69
N ASP A 203 -18.53 -13.82 -12.90
CA ASP A 203 -19.90 -13.71 -13.38
C ASP A 203 -19.80 -12.92 -14.67
N ASP A 204 -19.95 -13.59 -15.82
CA ASP A 204 -20.00 -12.88 -17.09
C ASP A 204 -21.31 -12.09 -17.10
N ILE A 205 -21.22 -10.84 -16.62
CA ILE A 205 -22.34 -9.91 -16.47
C ILE A 205 -23.05 -9.74 -17.83
N PHE A 206 -22.33 -9.88 -18.95
CA PHE A 206 -22.93 -9.86 -20.30
C PHE A 206 -23.76 -11.10 -20.57
N THR A 207 -23.25 -12.30 -20.24
CA THR A 207 -24.01 -13.55 -20.42
C THR A 207 -25.21 -13.62 -19.46
N GLN A 208 -25.05 -13.14 -18.21
CA GLN A 208 -26.14 -13.06 -17.23
C GLN A 208 -27.21 -12.02 -17.60
N SER A 209 -26.82 -10.85 -18.11
CA SER A 209 -27.76 -9.84 -18.57
C SER A 209 -28.49 -10.26 -19.85
N ALA A 210 -27.79 -10.89 -20.80
CA ALA A 210 -28.40 -11.47 -21.98
C ALA A 210 -29.39 -12.60 -21.63
N ALA A 211 -29.01 -13.53 -20.73
CA ALA A 211 -29.89 -14.61 -20.29
C ALA A 211 -31.17 -14.08 -19.60
N ARG A 212 -31.05 -13.01 -18.79
CA ARG A 212 -32.20 -12.32 -18.19
C ARG A 212 -33.09 -11.64 -19.24
N GLN A 213 -32.49 -11.00 -20.23
CA GLN A 213 -33.23 -10.30 -21.29
C GLN A 213 -34.01 -11.27 -22.19
N TYR A 214 -33.46 -12.45 -22.46
CA TYR A 214 -34.08 -13.48 -23.32
C TYR A 214 -34.87 -14.56 -22.56
N ARG A 215 -35.03 -14.46 -21.23
CA ARG A 215 -35.71 -15.45 -20.36
C ARG A 215 -35.21 -16.89 -20.58
N LEU A 216 -33.95 -17.04 -20.92
CA LEU A 216 -33.31 -18.35 -21.02
C LEU A 216 -33.15 -18.90 -19.61
N GLY A 217 -33.67 -20.11 -19.35
CA GLY A 217 -33.57 -20.74 -18.03
C GLY A 217 -32.13 -20.79 -17.55
N ASN A 218 -31.92 -20.61 -16.24
CA ASN A 218 -30.61 -20.65 -15.58
C ASN A 218 -29.86 -21.93 -15.95
N ASN A 219 -29.06 -21.90 -17.00
CA ASN A 219 -28.14 -22.98 -17.32
C ASN A 219 -26.92 -22.74 -16.42
N PRO A 220 -26.55 -23.64 -15.50
CA PRO A 220 -25.30 -23.51 -14.78
C PRO A 220 -24.17 -23.59 -15.80
N LEU A 221 -23.64 -22.42 -16.18
CA LEU A 221 -22.42 -22.32 -16.97
C LEU A 221 -21.38 -23.21 -16.32
N ALA A 222 -20.70 -24.02 -17.14
CA ALA A 222 -19.65 -24.92 -16.71
C ALA A 222 -18.76 -24.22 -15.67
N SER A 223 -18.82 -24.68 -14.42
CA SER A 223 -17.88 -24.27 -13.41
C SER A 223 -16.51 -24.69 -13.93
N TRP A 224 -15.70 -23.72 -14.37
CA TRP A 224 -14.29 -23.97 -14.63
C TRP A 224 -13.73 -24.71 -13.41
N PRO A 225 -12.96 -25.80 -13.59
CA PRO A 225 -12.44 -26.54 -12.46
C PRO A 225 -11.72 -25.57 -11.55
N LEU A 226 -12.05 -25.63 -10.26
CA LEU A 226 -11.39 -24.89 -9.20
C LEU A 226 -9.91 -25.33 -9.22
N VAL A 227 -9.09 -24.68 -10.04
CA VAL A 227 -7.64 -24.81 -9.94
C VAL A 227 -7.31 -24.27 -8.56
N ASP A 228 -6.83 -25.15 -7.69
CA ASP A 228 -6.50 -24.87 -6.30
C ASP A 228 -5.53 -23.68 -6.25
N THR A 229 -6.07 -22.50 -6.00
CA THR A 229 -5.37 -21.23 -6.13
C THR A 229 -5.03 -20.76 -4.72
N ALA A 230 -3.83 -21.10 -4.25
CA ALA A 230 -3.33 -20.58 -2.98
C ALA A 230 -2.79 -19.16 -3.18
N PRO A 231 -3.07 -18.20 -2.27
CA PRO A 231 -2.41 -16.89 -2.32
C PRO A 231 -0.91 -17.06 -2.01
N TYR A 232 -0.05 -16.31 -2.71
CA TYR A 232 1.39 -16.29 -2.42
C TYR A 232 1.79 -14.94 -1.80
N PHE A 233 2.67 -15.00 -0.81
CA PHE A 233 3.34 -13.88 -0.15
C PHE A 233 2.43 -12.84 0.51
N THR A 234 1.16 -13.19 0.74
CA THR A 234 0.14 -12.27 1.26
C THR A 234 -0.14 -12.50 2.74
N ARG A 235 -0.09 -13.75 3.20
CA ARG A 235 -0.62 -14.15 4.53
C ARG A 235 0.19 -13.57 5.69
N SER A 236 1.52 -13.61 5.62
CA SER A 236 2.39 -13.06 6.67
C SER A 236 2.67 -11.57 6.50
N LEU A 237 2.51 -11.02 5.28
CA LEU A 237 2.78 -9.61 4.99
C LEU A 237 1.96 -8.67 5.86
N PHE A 238 0.65 -8.91 5.98
CA PHE A 238 -0.24 -8.06 6.76
C PHE A 238 0.12 -8.04 8.25
N PRO A 239 0.12 -9.18 8.96
CA PRO A 239 0.39 -9.19 10.40
C PRO A 239 1.85 -8.84 10.75
N GLN A 240 2.83 -9.23 9.93
CA GLN A 240 4.25 -9.16 10.32
C GLN A 240 5.03 -7.99 9.73
N ALA A 241 4.56 -7.35 8.66
CA ALA A 241 5.25 -6.20 8.06
C ALA A 241 4.39 -4.93 8.02
N LEU A 242 3.11 -5.06 7.66
CA LEU A 242 2.21 -3.91 7.52
C LEU A 242 1.60 -3.47 8.86
N LEU A 243 1.35 -4.41 9.79
CA LEU A 243 0.73 -4.14 11.09
C LEU A 243 1.68 -4.30 12.29
N ALA A 244 2.88 -4.86 12.08
CA ALA A 244 3.81 -5.19 13.16
C ALA A 244 4.51 -3.98 13.80
N GLU A 245 4.35 -2.78 13.24
CA GLU A 245 4.98 -1.56 13.74
C GLU A 245 3.94 -0.54 14.24
N PRO A 246 3.34 -0.78 15.42
CA PRO A 246 2.50 0.23 16.06
C PRO A 246 3.36 1.48 16.38
N ASN A 247 2.81 2.67 16.12
CA ASN A 247 3.40 4.00 16.39
C ASN A 247 4.42 4.58 15.39
N LEU A 248 4.53 4.06 14.16
CA LEU A 248 5.30 4.76 13.11
C LEU A 248 4.58 5.99 12.55
N ALA A 249 3.24 5.98 12.53
CA ALA A 249 2.49 7.17 12.15
C ALA A 249 2.70 8.29 13.18
N THR A 250 3.18 9.44 12.72
CA THR A 250 3.30 10.62 13.59
C THR A 250 1.91 11.06 14.04
N GLU A 251 1.76 11.45 15.30
CA GLU A 251 0.50 12.01 15.80
C GLU A 251 0.06 13.22 14.97
N SER A 252 -1.24 13.41 14.81
CA SER A 252 -1.75 14.56 14.05
C SER A 252 -1.29 15.88 14.68
N ARG A 253 -0.58 16.72 13.91
CA ARG A 253 -0.08 18.03 14.38
C ARG A 253 -1.20 18.94 14.87
N ALA A 254 -2.39 18.83 14.25
CA ALA A 254 -3.56 19.61 14.65
C ALA A 254 -4.09 19.21 16.05
N TRP A 255 -4.04 17.92 16.39
CA TRP A 255 -4.38 17.43 17.72
C TRP A 255 -3.33 17.84 18.75
N LEU A 256 -2.04 17.69 18.43
CA LEU A 256 -0.94 18.12 19.30
C LEU A 256 -1.05 19.62 19.63
N MET A 257 -1.31 20.47 18.64
CA MET A 257 -1.49 21.92 18.86
C MET A 257 -2.70 22.22 19.74
N ARG A 258 -3.85 21.54 19.53
CA ARG A 258 -5.04 21.71 20.38
C ARG A 258 -4.80 21.22 21.81
N SER A 259 -4.12 20.09 21.98
CA SER A 259 -3.79 19.50 23.28
C SER A 259 -2.84 20.40 24.08
N ARG A 260 -1.77 20.88 23.43
CA ARG A 260 -0.83 21.85 24.04
C ARG A 260 -1.52 23.14 24.43
N ARG A 261 -2.40 23.67 23.58
CA ARG A 261 -3.17 24.89 23.88
C ARG A 261 -4.14 24.72 25.06
N ARG A 262 -4.74 23.53 25.21
CA ARG A 262 -5.53 23.18 26.40
C ARG A 262 -4.65 23.10 27.64
N LEU A 263 -3.51 22.41 27.57
CA LEU A 263 -2.55 22.30 28.67
C LEU A 263 -2.03 23.67 29.12
N THR A 264 -1.72 24.59 28.20
CA THR A 264 -1.28 25.95 28.54
C THR A 264 -2.40 26.78 29.18
N VAL A 265 -3.65 26.59 28.76
CA VAL A 265 -4.81 27.23 29.40
C VAL A 265 -5.00 26.67 30.80
N PHE A 266 -4.94 25.35 30.99
CA PHE A 266 -5.05 24.73 32.32
C PHE A 266 -3.92 25.18 33.25
N SER A 267 -2.67 25.25 32.79
CA SER A 267 -1.55 25.74 33.60
C SER A 267 -1.69 27.22 33.93
N ALA A 268 -2.17 28.06 33.00
CA ALA A 268 -2.42 29.47 33.26
C ALA A 268 -3.55 29.68 34.28
N THR A 269 -4.67 28.94 34.15
CA THR A 269 -5.78 29.00 35.12
C THR A 269 -5.38 28.47 36.50
N GLY A 270 -4.56 27.42 36.55
CA GLY A 270 -4.02 26.89 37.81
C GLY A 270 -3.07 27.86 38.50
N GLY A 271 -2.21 28.55 37.74
CA GLY A 271 -1.31 29.58 38.27
C GLY A 271 -2.07 30.79 38.85
N VAL A 272 -3.12 31.26 38.15
CA VAL A 272 -3.96 32.37 38.65
C VAL A 272 -4.74 31.96 39.91
N ALA A 273 -5.28 30.74 39.96
CA ALA A 273 -5.98 30.24 41.14
C ALA A 273 -5.05 30.09 42.36
N ALA A 274 -3.82 29.61 42.15
CA ALA A 274 -2.82 29.48 43.21
C ALA A 274 -2.40 30.85 43.77
N LEU A 275 -2.18 31.84 42.91
CA LEU A 275 -1.87 33.21 43.34
C LEU A 275 -3.03 33.88 44.09
N ALA A 276 -4.26 33.67 43.64
CA ALA A 276 -5.45 34.18 44.33
C ALA A 276 -5.68 33.50 45.69
N ALA A 277 -5.42 32.20 45.80
CA ALA A 277 -5.47 31.46 47.06
C ALA A 277 -4.37 31.91 48.03
N HIS A 278 -3.16 32.12 47.53
CA HIS A 278 -2.05 32.65 48.33
C HIS A 278 -2.36 34.06 48.86
N HIS A 279 -2.90 34.94 48.02
CA HIS A 279 -3.30 36.29 48.43
C HIS A 279 -4.43 36.27 49.47
N ARG A 280 -5.42 35.38 49.33
CA ARG A 280 -6.49 35.22 50.33
C ARG A 280 -5.98 34.69 51.67
N LEU A 281 -5.06 33.73 51.66
CA LEU A 281 -4.44 33.22 52.89
C LEU A 281 -3.60 34.29 53.59
N ALA A 282 -2.83 35.09 52.84
CA ALA A 282 -2.07 36.20 53.40
C ALA A 282 -2.99 37.26 54.05
N SER A 283 -4.15 37.56 53.45
CA SER A 283 -5.11 38.51 54.04
C SER A 283 -5.83 37.99 55.30
N LEU A 284 -5.89 36.67 55.50
CA LEU A 284 -6.51 36.06 56.69
C LEU A 284 -5.55 35.95 57.88
N LEU A 285 -4.24 36.00 57.64
CA LEU A 285 -3.19 35.94 58.66
C LEU A 285 -2.76 37.32 59.19
N GLN A 286 -3.37 38.40 58.68
CA GLN A 286 -3.13 39.78 59.10
C GLN A 286 -4.20 40.31 60.09
N TRP A 287 -4.98 39.41 60.69
CA TRP A 287 -5.91 39.67 61.80
C TRP A 287 -5.54 38.76 62.98
#